data_AF-A0A182E6G7-F1
#
_entry.id   AF-A0A182E6G7-F1
#
_cell.length_a   1.000
_cell.length_b   1.000
_cell.length_c   1.000
_cell.angle_alpha   90.00
_cell.angle_beta   90.00
_cell.angle_gamma   90.00
#
_symmetry.space_group_name_H-M   'P 1'
#
loop_
_entity.id
_entity.type
_entity.pdbx_description
1 polymer ?
#
loop_
_entity_poly.entity_id
_entity_poly.type
_entity_poly.pdbx_seq_one_letter_code
_entity_poly.pdbx_strand_id
1 'polypeptide(L)'
;MIIDTFRQSFQQAPGDINKQQQYGTVEDLKKSGAGVGFGHYSNHIESVPTTSDLDGLVIAVKTTLKFHESRICDIIDTWFQLAPNNIYFITDTPDAKLNEITGGKLIVSDCSDGHTREGLCCKMNAELELFLSQKT
;
A
#
# COMPACT_ATOMS: atom_id res chain seq x y z
N MET A 1 6.08 6.33 8.51
CA MET A 1 5.67 5.62 9.76
C MET A 1 4.66 4.48 9.57
N ILE A 2 3.82 4.43 8.52
CA ILE A 2 3.09 3.18 8.19
C ILE A 2 3.93 2.27 7.26
N ILE A 3 4.66 2.83 6.30
CA ILE A 3 5.54 2.02 5.43
C ILE A 3 6.96 1.82 6.03
N ASP A 4 7.48 2.77 6.82
CA ASP A 4 8.79 2.59 7.50
C ASP A 4 8.78 1.50 8.58
N THR A 5 7.62 1.28 9.22
CA THR A 5 7.46 0.22 10.23
C THR A 5 7.46 -1.16 9.59
N PHE A 6 7.09 -1.28 8.31
CA PHE A 6 7.12 -2.56 7.60
C PHE A 6 8.54 -3.05 7.27
N ARG A 7 9.54 -2.15 7.23
CA ARG A 7 10.94 -2.55 7.03
C ARG A 7 11.56 -3.19 8.27
N GLN A 8 11.10 -2.87 9.48
CA GLN A 8 11.71 -3.39 10.71
C GLN A 8 11.24 -4.80 11.09
N SER A 9 10.08 -5.26 10.58
CA SER A 9 9.57 -6.60 10.89
C SER A 9 10.18 -7.73 10.05
N PHE A 10 10.89 -7.43 8.95
CA PHE A 10 11.47 -8.45 8.07
C PHE A 10 12.96 -8.74 8.29
N GLN A 11 13.61 -8.12 9.28
CA GLN A 11 15.04 -8.32 9.55
C GLN A 11 15.35 -9.31 10.69
N GLN A 12 14.39 -10.13 11.11
CA GLN A 12 14.67 -11.28 11.98
C GLN A 12 14.02 -12.57 11.45
N ALA A 13 14.72 -13.22 10.53
CA ALA A 13 14.60 -14.66 10.36
C ALA A 13 15.99 -15.21 9.98
N PRO A 14 16.73 -15.83 10.92
CA PRO A 14 17.80 -16.75 10.53
C PRO A 14 17.17 -17.91 9.74
N GLY A 15 17.86 -18.32 8.68
CA GLY A 15 17.31 -19.23 7.67
C GLY A 15 16.97 -20.62 8.20
N ASP A 16 15.84 -21.15 7.71
CA ASP A 16 15.56 -22.58 7.61
C ASP A 16 14.86 -22.82 6.26
N ILE A 17 15.60 -23.40 5.32
CA ILE A 17 15.26 -23.47 3.88
C ILE A 17 14.45 -24.74 3.53
N ASN A 18 13.81 -25.43 4.50
CA ASN A 18 13.14 -26.70 4.24
C ASN A 18 11.89 -26.96 5.09
N LYS A 19 10.81 -26.23 4.82
CA LYS A 19 9.45 -26.76 5.05
C LYS A 19 8.56 -26.44 3.86
N GLN A 20 8.32 -27.43 3.01
CA GLN A 20 7.27 -27.40 2.01
C GLN A 20 5.92 -27.45 2.74
N GLN A 21 5.20 -26.33 2.79
CA GLN A 21 3.78 -26.32 3.13
C GLN A 21 3.02 -26.70 1.85
N GLN A 22 2.61 -27.96 1.74
CA GLN A 22 1.85 -28.50 0.63
C GLN A 22 0.42 -27.95 0.68
N TYR A 23 0.05 -27.07 -0.25
CA TYR A 23 -1.34 -26.62 -0.40
C TYR A 23 -2.17 -27.72 -1.05
N GLY A 24 -3.22 -28.16 -0.37
CA GLY A 24 -4.15 -29.19 -0.86
C GLY A 24 -4.88 -28.74 -2.13
N THR A 25 -5.17 -29.71 -2.99
CA THR A 25 -5.88 -29.53 -4.26
C THR A 25 -7.39 -29.37 -4.04
N VAL A 26 -8.06 -28.65 -4.95
CA VAL A 26 -9.51 -28.35 -4.92
C VAL A 26 -10.38 -29.63 -4.86
N GLU A 27 -9.83 -30.78 -5.24
CA GLU A 27 -10.51 -32.08 -5.24
C GLU A 27 -10.77 -32.66 -3.83
N ASP A 28 -10.05 -32.19 -2.81
CA ASP A 28 -10.15 -32.71 -1.45
C ASP A 28 -11.36 -32.17 -0.67
N LEU A 29 -11.93 -31.03 -1.10
CA LEU A 29 -13.11 -30.40 -0.48
C LEU A 29 -14.45 -31.07 -0.86
N LYS A 30 -14.46 -32.04 -1.79
CA LYS A 30 -15.70 -32.64 -2.30
C LYS A 30 -16.12 -33.95 -1.60
N LYS A 31 -15.35 -34.43 -0.62
CA LYS A 31 -15.54 -35.77 -0.02
C LYS A 31 -16.23 -35.83 1.35
N SER A 32 -16.60 -34.72 1.97
CA SER A 32 -17.37 -34.72 3.22
C SER A 32 -18.83 -34.33 3.00
N GLY A 33 -19.56 -35.15 2.24
CA GLY A 33 -21.02 -35.13 2.25
C GLY A 33 -21.54 -35.71 3.57
N ALA A 34 -21.96 -34.85 4.50
CA ALA A 34 -22.84 -35.23 5.61
C ALA A 34 -23.75 -34.04 5.93
N GLY A 35 -25.01 -34.13 5.52
CA GLY A 35 -26.02 -33.12 5.80
C GLY A 35 -26.49 -33.18 7.26
N VAL A 36 -26.54 -32.02 7.91
CA VAL A 36 -27.47 -31.71 9.02
C VAL A 36 -27.94 -30.27 8.81
N GLY A 37 -29.26 -30.08 8.79
CA GLY A 37 -29.91 -28.82 8.43
C GLY A 37 -30.16 -27.86 9.59
N PHE A 38 -30.51 -26.65 9.17
CA PHE A 38 -31.26 -25.58 9.85
C PHE A 38 -30.57 -24.78 10.96
N GLY A 39 -29.94 -23.68 10.53
CA GLY A 39 -29.77 -22.45 11.30
C GLY A 39 -29.92 -21.26 10.36
N HIS A 40 -31.06 -20.57 10.45
CA HIS A 40 -31.48 -19.46 9.60
C HIS A 40 -30.69 -18.19 9.94
N TYR A 41 -29.58 -17.93 9.24
CA TYR A 41 -28.91 -16.62 9.23
C TYR A 41 -28.57 -16.24 7.78
N SER A 42 -29.62 -15.96 7.01
CA SER A 42 -29.46 -15.15 5.80
C SER A 42 -29.56 -13.68 6.18
N ASN A 43 -28.72 -12.86 5.54
CA ASN A 43 -28.66 -11.39 5.54
C ASN A 43 -27.67 -10.72 6.52
N HIS A 44 -26.38 -10.99 6.33
CA HIS A 44 -25.39 -9.91 6.30
C HIS A 44 -24.19 -10.33 5.44
N ILE A 45 -24.43 -10.59 4.15
CA ILE A 45 -23.34 -10.39 3.19
C ILE A 45 -23.22 -8.88 3.10
N GLU A 46 -22.35 -8.32 3.94
CA GLU A 46 -21.86 -6.96 3.77
C GLU A 46 -21.33 -6.90 2.34
N SER A 47 -22.01 -6.12 1.50
CA SER A 47 -21.68 -5.98 0.09
C SER A 47 -20.20 -5.67 0.01
N VAL A 48 -19.42 -6.54 -0.64
CA VAL A 48 -18.04 -6.21 -0.99
C VAL A 48 -18.13 -4.91 -1.79
N PRO A 49 -17.55 -3.80 -1.30
CA PRO A 49 -17.68 -2.51 -1.94
C PRO A 49 -17.26 -2.67 -3.39
N THR A 50 -18.22 -2.44 -4.29
CA THR A 50 -17.99 -2.54 -5.72
C THR A 50 -17.25 -1.27 -6.12
N THR A 51 -16.41 -1.36 -7.15
CA THR A 51 -15.36 -0.43 -7.63
C THR A 51 -15.69 1.06 -7.79
N SER A 52 -16.88 1.52 -7.42
CA SER A 52 -17.31 2.91 -7.28
C SER A 52 -16.80 3.62 -6.02
N ASP A 53 -16.12 2.93 -5.08
CA ASP A 53 -15.67 3.49 -3.80
C ASP A 53 -14.22 4.04 -3.81
N LEU A 54 -13.57 4.15 -4.97
CA LEU A 54 -12.21 4.68 -5.07
C LEU A 54 -12.11 6.21 -5.10
N ASP A 55 -13.23 6.91 -5.27
CA ASP A 55 -13.26 8.39 -5.33
C ASP A 55 -12.80 9.05 -4.01
N GLY A 56 -12.84 8.31 -2.89
CA GLY A 56 -12.34 8.76 -1.59
C GLY A 56 -10.97 8.20 -1.20
N LEU A 57 -10.33 7.38 -2.04
CA LEU A 57 -9.09 6.69 -1.70
C LEU A 57 -7.87 7.50 -2.15
N VAL A 58 -7.00 7.84 -1.20
CA VAL A 58 -5.68 8.41 -1.47
C VAL A 58 -4.62 7.53 -0.84
N ILE A 59 -3.66 7.07 -1.65
CA ILE A 59 -2.50 6.31 -1.21
C ILE A 59 -1.29 7.22 -1.31
N ALA A 60 -0.82 7.74 -0.18
CA ALA A 60 0.37 8.57 -0.14
C ALA A 60 1.61 7.72 0.21
N VAL A 61 2.68 7.89 -0.57
CA VAL A 61 3.95 7.17 -0.45
C VAL A 61 5.04 8.14 -0.05
N LYS A 62 5.50 8.09 1.20
CA LYS A 62 6.67 8.86 1.65
C LYS A 62 7.95 8.29 1.07
N THR A 63 8.76 9.17 0.51
CA THR A 63 10.11 8.85 0.05
C THR A 63 11.06 10.01 0.32
N THR A 64 12.28 9.86 -0.17
CA THR A 64 13.38 10.82 -0.11
C THR A 64 14.30 10.53 -1.29
N LEU A 65 15.12 11.51 -1.68
CA LEU A 65 16.02 11.44 -2.83
C LEU A 65 16.75 10.09 -2.96
N LYS A 66 17.33 9.58 -1.86
CA LYS A 66 18.11 8.33 -1.86
C LYS A 66 17.33 7.07 -2.27
N PHE A 67 15.99 7.14 -2.31
CA PHE A 67 15.13 6.00 -2.65
C PHE A 67 14.36 6.15 -3.97
N HIS A 68 14.55 7.26 -4.70
CA HIS A 68 13.90 7.47 -5.99
C HIS A 68 14.22 6.35 -7.00
N GLU A 69 15.47 5.90 -7.06
CA GLU A 69 15.83 4.81 -7.97
C GLU A 69 15.70 3.42 -7.34
N SER A 70 16.04 3.29 -6.06
CA SER A 70 16.18 1.97 -5.43
C SER A 70 14.88 1.36 -4.90
N ARG A 71 13.83 2.16 -4.69
CA ARG A 71 12.54 1.66 -4.18
C ARG A 71 11.33 2.15 -4.95
N ILE A 72 11.36 3.38 -5.45
CA ILE A 72 10.21 3.93 -6.18
C ILE A 72 10.06 3.25 -7.53
N CYS A 73 11.15 2.91 -8.22
CA CYS A 73 11.09 2.10 -9.45
C CYS A 73 10.32 0.79 -9.24
N ASP A 74 10.61 0.03 -8.17
CA ASP A 74 9.89 -1.22 -7.87
C ASP A 74 8.39 -1.00 -7.65
N ILE A 75 8.01 0.12 -7.02
CA ILE A 75 6.61 0.49 -6.79
C ILE A 75 5.92 0.82 -8.12
N ILE A 76 6.58 1.61 -8.97
CA ILE A 76 6.08 1.99 -10.31
C ILE A 76 5.88 0.75 -11.19
N ASP A 77 6.81 -0.20 -11.14
CA ASP A 77 6.76 -1.42 -11.94
C ASP A 77 5.75 -2.45 -11.40
N THR A 78 5.19 -2.23 -10.21
CA THR A 78 4.25 -3.16 -9.57
C THR A 78 2.90 -2.51 -9.29
N TRP A 79 2.60 -2.24 -8.02
CA TRP A 79 1.24 -1.91 -7.57
C TRP A 79 0.82 -0.47 -7.90
N PHE A 80 1.74 0.40 -8.32
CA PHE A 80 1.37 1.73 -8.86
C PHE A 80 0.42 1.61 -10.05
N GLN A 81 0.64 0.61 -10.90
CA GLN A 81 -0.14 0.39 -12.12
C GLN A 81 -1.60 0.02 -11.85
N LEU A 82 -1.92 -0.44 -10.63
CA LEU A 82 -3.28 -0.85 -10.25
C LEU A 82 -4.19 0.35 -9.96
N ALA A 83 -3.62 1.47 -9.49
CA ALA A 83 -4.39 2.65 -9.10
C ALA A 83 -3.59 3.96 -9.29
N PRO A 84 -3.08 4.25 -10.51
CA PRO A 84 -2.18 5.38 -10.74
C PRO A 84 -2.85 6.73 -10.40
N ASN A 85 -4.18 6.80 -10.49
CA ASN A 85 -4.92 8.02 -10.16
C ASN A 85 -5.00 8.31 -8.65
N ASN A 86 -4.90 7.29 -7.81
CA ASN A 86 -5.08 7.40 -6.36
C ASN A 86 -3.75 7.44 -5.61
N ILE A 87 -2.62 7.17 -6.27
CA ILE A 87 -1.30 7.04 -5.64
C ILE A 87 -0.47 8.30 -5.86
N TYR A 88 0.03 8.86 -4.77
CA TYR A 88 0.85 10.07 -4.76
C TYR A 88 2.17 9.82 -4.04
N PHE A 89 3.25 10.42 -4.53
CA PHE A 89 4.57 10.31 -3.93
C PHE A 89 4.94 11.61 -3.24
N ILE A 90 5.22 11.56 -1.94
CA ILE A 90 5.65 12.72 -1.16
C ILE A 90 7.14 12.59 -0.91
N THR A 91 7.91 13.56 -1.38
CA THR A 91 9.36 13.56 -1.30
C THR A 91 9.88 14.88 -0.73
N ASP A 92 11.12 14.88 -0.24
CA ASP A 92 11.84 16.09 0.20
C ASP A 92 12.56 16.80 -0.95
N THR A 93 12.68 16.15 -2.11
CA THR A 93 13.51 16.64 -3.21
C THR A 93 12.79 16.52 -4.56
N PRO A 94 12.81 17.55 -5.42
CA PRO A 94 12.21 17.47 -6.76
C PRO A 94 12.90 16.44 -7.64
N ASP A 95 12.12 15.75 -8.46
CA ASP A 95 12.61 14.81 -9.46
C ASP A 95 11.72 14.86 -10.70
N ALA A 96 12.23 15.48 -11.78
CA ALA A 96 11.45 15.71 -12.99
C ALA A 96 11.05 14.40 -13.67
N LYS A 97 11.95 13.41 -13.69
CA LYS A 97 11.70 12.11 -14.32
C LYS A 97 10.60 11.37 -13.57
N LEU A 98 10.71 11.32 -12.24
CA LEU A 98 9.70 10.66 -11.42
C LEU A 98 8.35 11.37 -11.51
N ASN A 99 8.33 12.70 -11.54
CA ASN A 99 7.10 13.47 -11.70
C ASN A 99 6.42 13.21 -13.05
N GLU A 100 7.19 13.09 -14.13
CA GLU A 100 6.68 12.75 -15.46
C GLU A 100 6.09 11.34 -15.48
N ILE A 101 6.82 10.33 -14.98
CA ILE A 101 6.36 8.93 -14.95
C ILE A 101 5.07 8.78 -14.13
N THR A 102 4.96 9.52 -13.03
CA THR A 102 3.79 9.46 -12.13
C THR A 102 2.63 10.35 -12.58
N GLY A 103 2.74 11.02 -13.74
CA GLY A 103 1.68 11.86 -14.28
C GLY A 103 1.40 13.10 -13.42
N GLY A 104 2.44 13.70 -12.84
CA GLY A 104 2.31 14.89 -12.00
C GLY A 104 1.97 14.61 -10.54
N LYS A 105 2.12 13.37 -10.07
CA LYS A 105 1.75 12.94 -8.71
C LYS A 105 2.95 12.90 -7.75
N LEU A 106 4.02 13.61 -8.07
CA LEU A 106 5.14 13.85 -7.17
C LEU A 106 4.94 15.17 -6.42
N ILE A 107 4.66 15.08 -5.13
CA ILE A 107 4.53 16.22 -4.23
C ILE A 107 5.88 16.44 -3.54
N VAL A 108 6.49 17.58 -3.83
CA VAL A 108 7.71 18.03 -3.13
C VAL A 108 7.28 18.75 -1.86
N SER A 109 7.67 18.18 -0.72
CA SER A 109 7.50 18.77 0.59
C SER A 109 8.81 19.47 0.98
N ASP A 110 8.73 20.68 1.52
CA ASP A 110 9.90 21.42 2.04
C ASP A 110 10.35 20.87 3.43
N CYS A 111 10.17 19.57 3.64
CA CYS A 111 10.52 18.86 4.85
C CYS A 111 11.98 18.40 4.82
N SER A 112 12.61 18.28 6.00
CA SER A 112 13.96 17.69 6.08
C SER A 112 13.99 16.24 5.59
N ASP A 113 15.10 15.84 4.98
CA ASP A 113 15.40 14.46 4.53
C ASP A 113 15.81 13.52 5.67
N GLY A 114 16.02 14.07 6.87
CA GLY A 114 16.39 13.34 8.08
C GLY A 114 15.26 12.55 8.71
N HIS A 115 15.63 11.52 9.47
CA HIS A 115 14.72 10.70 10.28
C HIS A 115 14.42 11.35 11.64
N THR A 116 14.44 12.67 11.73
CA THR A 116 14.05 13.40 12.94
C THR A 116 12.54 13.31 13.13
N ARG A 117 12.07 13.43 14.38
CA ARG A 117 10.64 13.44 14.67
C ARG A 117 9.94 14.55 13.89
N GLU A 118 10.57 15.73 13.85
CA GLU A 118 10.08 16.91 13.15
C GLU A 118 9.96 16.67 11.65
N GLY A 119 10.96 16.03 11.02
CA GLY A 119 10.92 15.67 9.59
C GLY A 119 9.85 14.64 9.26
N LEU A 120 9.71 13.61 10.10
CA LEU A 120 8.67 12.58 9.94
C LEU A 120 7.25 13.15 10.12
N CYS A 121 7.06 14.04 11.09
CA CYS A 121 5.80 14.76 11.31
C CYS A 121 5.50 15.70 10.15
N CYS A 122 6.50 16.42 9.63
CA CYS A 122 6.34 17.29 8.47
C CYS A 122 5.82 16.51 7.25
N LYS A 123 6.43 15.37 6.93
CA LYS A 123 5.95 14.52 5.82
C LYS A 123 4.56 13.92 6.09
N MET A 124 4.18 13.70 7.35
CA MET A 124 2.82 13.30 7.71
C MET A 124 1.81 14.44 7.50
N ASN A 125 2.20 15.67 7.82
CA ASN A 125 1.36 16.83 7.56
C ASN A 125 1.07 16.97 6.06
N ALA A 126 2.08 16.82 5.21
CA ALA A 126 1.92 16.84 3.75
C ALA A 126 0.94 15.76 3.23
N GLU A 127 0.90 14.56 3.84
CA GLU A 127 -0.09 13.53 3.49
C GLU A 127 -1.52 13.96 3.78
N LEU A 128 -1.73 14.58 4.94
CA LEU A 128 -3.05 15.03 5.36
C LEU A 128 -3.53 16.21 4.50
N GLU A 129 -2.65 17.17 4.21
CA GLU A 129 -2.94 18.27 3.29
C GLU A 129 -3.32 17.76 1.90
N LEU A 130 -2.55 16.81 1.38
CA LEU A 130 -2.87 16.13 0.12
C LEU A 130 -4.26 15.49 0.19
N PHE A 131 -4.54 14.68 1.21
CA PHE A 131 -5.84 14.01 1.34
C PHE A 131 -7.00 15.01 1.35
N LEU A 132 -6.87 16.11 2.09
CA LEU A 132 -7.89 17.15 2.15
C LEU A 132 -8.09 17.84 0.79
N SER A 133 -7.01 18.05 0.02
CA SER A 133 -7.09 18.66 -1.31
C SER A 133 -7.83 17.81 -2.34
N GLN A 134 -7.82 16.48 -2.19
CA GLN A 134 -8.44 15.55 -3.13
C GLN A 134 -9.93 15.30 -2.83
N LYS A 135 -10.41 15.66 -1.64
CA LYS A 135 -11.79 15.40 -1.19
C LYS A 135 -12.81 16.49 -1.61
N THR A 136 -12.56 17.19 -2.72
CA THR A 136 -13.42 18.27 -3.21
C THR A 136 -14.07 17.87 -4.53
#